data_AF-A0A9D9I0G8-F1
#
_entry.id   AF-A0A9D9I0G8-F1
#
_cell.length_a   1.000
_cell.length_b   1.000
_cell.length_c   1.000
_cell.angle_alpha   90.00
_cell.angle_beta   90.00
_cell.angle_gamma   90.00
#
_symmetry.space_group_name_H-M   'P 1'
#
loop_
_entity.id
_entity.type
_entity.pdbx_description
1 polymer ?
#
loop_
_entity_poly.entity_id
_entity_poly.type
_entity_poly.pdbx_seq_one_letter_code
_entity_poly.pdbx_strand_id
1 'polypeptide(L)' 'MIAWFIGNSGTIFVSIVLLLLVFFIIRHMIKERKSGKGGCGSGCSGCANSGMCHGHNHS' A
#
# COMPACT_ATOMS: atom_id res chain seq x y z
N MET A 1 -33.65 -0.43 21.63
CA MET A 1 -32.61 0.04 20.67
C MET A 1 -31.24 -0.60 20.91
N ILE A 2 -30.77 -0.71 22.14
CA ILE A 2 -29.46 -1.33 22.48
C ILE A 2 -29.38 -2.82 22.07
N ALA A 3 -30.50 -3.55 22.11
CA ALA A 3 -30.59 -4.96 21.69
C ALA A 3 -30.27 -5.19 20.20
N TRP A 4 -30.45 -4.18 19.34
CA TRP A 4 -30.12 -4.29 17.91
C TRP A 4 -28.61 -4.35 17.68
N PHE A 5 -27.84 -3.63 18.50
CA PHE A 5 -26.39 -3.70 18.48
C PHE A 5 -25.87 -5.05 18.99
N ILE A 6 -26.57 -5.66 19.96
CA ILE A 6 -26.21 -6.98 20.49
C ILE A 6 -26.54 -8.10 19.49
N GLY A 7 -27.71 -8.03 18.83
CA GLY A 7 -28.09 -8.97 17.77
C GLY A 7 -27.20 -8.91 16.52
N ASN A 8 -26.60 -7.74 16.25
CA ASN A 8 -25.67 -7.53 15.15
C ASN A 8 -24.20 -7.39 15.62
N SER A 9 -23.91 -7.78 16.86
CA SER A 9 -22.58 -7.59 17.49
C SER A 9 -21.48 -8.34 16.74
N GLY A 10 -21.79 -9.54 16.24
CA GLY A 10 -20.87 -10.31 15.39
C GLY A 10 -20.52 -9.58 14.10
N THR A 11 -21.51 -9.03 13.40
CA THR A 11 -21.30 -8.27 12.15
C THR A 11 -20.46 -7.02 12.37
N ILE A 12 -20.69 -6.30 13.49
CA ILE A 12 -19.90 -5.13 13.87
C ILE A 12 -18.44 -5.54 14.17
N PHE A 13 -18.23 -6.66 14.85
CA PHE A 13 -16.88 -7.16 15.13
C PHE A 13 -16.14 -7.54 13.83
N VAL A 14 -16.79 -8.28 12.94
CA VAL A 14 -16.19 -8.70 11.66
C VAL A 14 -15.88 -7.48 10.79
N SER A 15 -16.75 -6.47 10.75
CA SER A 15 -16.51 -5.27 9.95
C SER A 15 -15.31 -4.46 10.48
N ILE A 16 -15.14 -4.34 11.80
CA ILE A 16 -13.98 -3.68 12.41
C ILE A 16 -12.68 -4.43 12.04
N VAL A 17 -12.66 -5.76 12.17
CA VAL A 17 -11.48 -6.56 11.83
C VAL A 17 -11.12 -6.40 10.35
N LEU A 18 -12.11 -6.44 9.45
CA LEU A 18 -11.91 -6.26 8.03
C LEU A 18 -11.34 -4.86 7.71
N LEU A 19 -11.89 -3.82 8.33
CA LEU A 19 -11.40 -2.45 8.17
C LEU A 19 -9.95 -2.29 8.66
N LEU A 20 -9.60 -2.89 9.79
CA LEU A 20 -8.23 -2.87 10.31
C LEU A 20 -7.26 -3.56 9.36
N LEU A 21 -7.63 -4.71 8.79
CA LEU A 21 -6.81 -5.44 7.83
C LEU A 21 -6.57 -4.59 6.57
N VAL A 22 -7.63 -4.02 5.98
CA VAL A 22 -7.53 -3.17 4.79
C VAL A 22 -6.69 -1.93 5.07
N PHE A 23 -6.93 -1.27 6.22
CA PHE A 23 -6.13 -0.13 6.66
C PHE A 23 -4.65 -0.48 6.79
N PHE A 24 -4.33 -1.65 7.36
CA PHE A 24 -2.96 -2.10 7.52
C PHE A 24 -2.28 -2.37 6.17
N ILE A 25 -2.99 -3.00 5.23
CA ILE A 25 -2.51 -3.22 3.85
C ILE A 25 -2.20 -1.90 3.16
N ILE A 26 -3.14 -0.94 3.19
CA ILE A 26 -2.95 0.38 2.57
C ILE A 26 -1.76 1.10 3.22
N ARG A 27 -1.69 1.08 4.56
CA ARG A 27 -0.59 1.73 5.29
C ARG A 27 0.76 1.08 4.97
N HIS A 28 0.79 -0.24 4.85
CA HIS A 28 1.98 -0.98 4.42
C HIS A 28 2.36 -0.57 2.99
N MET A 29 1.43 -0.58 2.05
CA MET A 29 1.68 -0.12 0.68
C MET A 29 2.22 1.31 0.62
N ILE A 30 1.66 2.25 1.39
CA ILE A 30 2.14 3.63 1.43
C ILE A 30 3.55 3.71 2.03
N LYS A 31 3.82 2.95 3.10
CA LYS A 31 5.15 2.90 3.72
C LYS A 31 6.18 2.32 2.74
N GLU A 32 5.86 1.22 2.07
CA GLU A 32 6.71 0.59 1.07
C GLU A 32 6.96 1.53 -0.12
N ARG A 33 5.94 2.25 -0.57
CA ARG A 33 6.04 3.29 -1.61
C ARG A 33 6.96 4.43 -1.17
N LYS A 34 6.82 4.91 0.08
CA LYS A 34 7.66 5.98 0.63
C LYS A 34 9.10 5.54 0.87
N SER A 35 9.33 4.26 1.19
CA SER A 35 10.65 3.65 1.30
C SER A 35 11.29 3.31 -0.06
N GLY A 36 10.72 3.77 -1.18
CA GLY A 36 11.31 3.60 -2.51
C GLY A 36 11.10 2.24 -3.15
N LYS A 37 10.35 1.32 -2.52
CA LYS A 37 10.01 -0.02 -3.06
C LYS A 37 8.83 0.02 -4.05
N GLY A 38 8.28 1.21 -4.31
CA GLY A 38 7.21 1.44 -5.28
C GLY A 38 7.67 1.71 -6.72
N GLY A 39 8.99 1.73 -6.96
CA GLY A 39 9.62 1.79 -8.29
C GLY A 39 10.67 0.68 -8.41
N CYS A 40 11.25 0.49 -9.60
CA CYS A 40 12.22 -0.56 -9.93
C CYS A 40 13.11 -0.91 -8.73
N GLY A 41 12.90 -2.09 -8.13
CA GLY A 41 13.38 -2.49 -6.79
C GLY A 41 14.90 -2.56 -6.61
N SER A 42 15.66 -2.14 -7.61
CA SER A 42 17.12 -2.12 -7.69
C SER A 42 17.63 -0.78 -8.26
N GLY A 43 16.94 0.34 -7.99
CA GLY A 43 17.30 1.65 -8.54
C GLY A 43 17.31 1.68 -10.08
N CYS A 44 17.62 2.84 -10.65
CA CYS A 44 17.70 2.98 -12.11
C CYS A 44 18.89 2.21 -12.72
N SER A 45 19.85 1.74 -11.91
CA SER A 45 21.07 1.09 -12.41
C SER A 45 20.86 -0.30 -13.04
N GLY A 46 19.77 -1.00 -12.70
CA GLY A 46 19.43 -2.33 -13.27
C GLY A 46 18.12 -2.36 -14.07
N CYS A 47 17.49 -1.22 -14.29
CA CYS A 47 16.23 -1.15 -15.02
C CYS A 47 16.49 -1.33 -16.53
N ALA A 48 15.76 -2.20 -17.22
CA ALA A 48 15.90 -2.40 -18.67
C ALA A 48 15.66 -1.09 -19.48
N ASN A 49 14.96 -0.12 -18.87
CA ASN A 49 14.69 1.21 -19.42
C ASN A 49 15.64 2.30 -18.86
N SER A 50 16.71 1.94 -18.16
CA SER A 50 17.65 2.88 -17.52
C SER A 50 18.27 3.87 -18.50
N GLY A 51 18.59 3.42 -19.72
CA GLY A 51 19.15 4.25 -20.79
C GLY A 51 18.20 5.31 -21.35
N MET A 52 16.89 5.22 -21.11
CA MET A 52 15.90 6.22 -21.51
C MET A 52 15.55 7.18 -20.36
N CYS A 53 15.65 6.72 -19.11
CA CYS A 53 15.31 7.53 -17.94
C CYS A 53 16.37 8.62 -17.65
N HIS A 54 17.64 8.34 -17.93
CA HIS A 54 18.72 9.33 -17.87
C HIS A 54 19.04 9.76 -19.29
N GLY A 55 18.25 10.70 -19.82
CA GLY A 55 18.56 11.36 -21.08
C GLY A 55 19.97 11.94 -21.00
N HIS A 56 20.88 11.36 -21.77
CA HIS A 56 22.22 11.84 -21.99
C HIS A 56 22.16 13.34 -22.42
N ASN A 57 22.34 14.27 -21.48
CA ASN A 57 22.90 15.57 -21.81
C ASN A 57 24.42 15.36 -21.94
N HIS A 58 24.83 14.88 -23.11
CA HIS A 58 26.21 15.00 -23.57
C HIS A 58 26.39 16.41 -24.14
N SER A 59 27.20 17.23 -23.47
CA SER A 59 28.00 18.28 -24.10
C SER A 59 29.38 18.26 -23.48
#